data_AF-A0A962EJA1-F1
#
_entry.id   AF-A0A962EJA1-F1
#
_cell.length_a   1.000
_cell.length_b   1.000
_cell.length_c   1.000
_cell.angle_alpha   90.00
_cell.angle_beta   90.00
_cell.angle_gamma   90.00
#
_symmetry.space_group_name_H-M   'P 1'
#
loop_
_entity.id
_entity.type
_entity.pdbx_description
1 polymer ?
#
loop_
_entity_poly.entity_id
_entity_poly.type
_entity_poly.pdbx_seq_one_letter_code
_entity_poly.pdbx_strand_id
1 'polypeptide(L)'
;PAFLLRRAAAYQAYFEHMPVPRRMFPRGADMRLYTHFDIGDLLRVYLLDDRQYRTPQACPKLNHHGSQVLSNCAGLGNPEQTLLGPAQEAWLGQSFRSSRARWNLIGQQTLFAPMDEDPGAGRGSWTDGWDGYPLARERLLAQLKSSQLK
;
A
#
# COMPACT_ATOMS: atom_id res chain seq x y z
N PRO A 1 -16.52 3.81 15.96
CA PRO A 1 -17.76 4.33 15.29
C PRO A 1 -17.55 5.64 14.52
N ALA A 2 -17.01 6.70 15.16
CA ALA A 2 -16.81 8.01 14.50
C ALA A 2 -15.86 7.97 13.29
N PHE A 3 -14.79 7.17 13.34
CA PHE A 3 -13.82 7.09 12.25
C PHE A 3 -14.42 6.50 10.96
N LEU A 4 -15.23 5.44 11.03
CA LEU A 4 -15.83 4.82 9.84
C LEU A 4 -16.84 5.75 9.16
N LEU A 5 -17.60 6.53 9.96
CA LEU A 5 -18.48 7.58 9.43
C LEU A 5 -17.67 8.68 8.72
N ARG A 6 -16.56 9.11 9.33
CA ARG A 6 -15.65 10.08 8.70
C ARG A 6 -15.03 9.54 7.42
N ARG A 7 -14.62 8.26 7.39
CA ARG A 7 -14.07 7.61 6.19
C ARG A 7 -15.11 7.50 5.09
N ALA A 8 -16.35 7.16 5.41
CA ALA A 8 -17.45 7.12 4.46
C ALA A 8 -17.70 8.50 3.82
N ALA A 9 -17.81 9.55 4.63
CA ALA A 9 -17.97 10.92 4.14
C ALA A 9 -16.77 11.37 3.28
N ALA A 10 -15.54 11.01 3.69
CA ALA A 10 -14.33 11.36 2.95
C ALA A 10 -14.27 10.66 1.57
N TYR A 11 -14.62 9.38 1.49
CA TYR A 11 -14.67 8.67 0.21
C TYR A 11 -15.80 9.16 -0.70
N GLN A 12 -16.94 9.53 -0.13
CA GLN A 12 -18.00 10.20 -0.90
C GLN A 12 -17.50 11.52 -1.49
N ALA A 13 -16.92 12.40 -0.68
CA ALA A 13 -16.40 13.68 -1.15
C ALA A 13 -15.30 13.49 -2.21
N TYR A 14 -14.40 12.52 -2.02
CA TYR A 14 -13.36 12.18 -3.00
C TYR A 14 -13.98 11.74 -4.34
N PHE A 15 -14.96 10.84 -4.32
CA PHE A 15 -15.65 10.40 -5.55
C PHE A 15 -16.38 11.54 -6.26
N GLU A 16 -17.04 12.42 -5.52
CA GLU A 16 -17.81 13.54 -6.07
C GLU A 16 -16.93 14.61 -6.73
N HIS A 17 -15.65 14.73 -6.32
CA HIS A 17 -14.76 15.82 -6.74
C HIS A 17 -13.52 15.37 -7.52
N MET A 18 -13.31 14.07 -7.70
CA MET A 18 -12.21 13.52 -8.51
C MET A 18 -12.74 12.83 -9.76
N PRO A 19 -12.00 12.86 -10.89
CA PRO A 19 -12.42 12.24 -12.14
C PRO A 19 -12.22 10.72 -12.12
N VAL A 20 -12.84 10.03 -11.16
CA VAL A 20 -12.79 8.57 -11.02
C VAL A 20 -13.99 7.90 -11.70
N PRO A 21 -13.83 6.69 -12.25
CA PRO A 21 -14.91 6.01 -12.95
C PRO A 21 -16.02 5.58 -11.98
N ARG A 22 -17.26 5.54 -12.46
CA ARG A 22 -18.45 5.15 -11.68
C ARG A 22 -18.33 3.80 -10.96
N ARG A 23 -17.51 2.87 -11.47
CA ARG A 23 -17.22 1.58 -10.81
C ARG A 23 -16.55 1.73 -9.44
N MET A 24 -15.96 2.88 -9.15
CA MET A 24 -15.34 3.21 -7.86
C MET A 24 -16.31 3.89 -6.88
N PHE A 25 -17.61 3.95 -7.17
CA PHE A 25 -18.58 4.53 -6.25
C PHE A 25 -18.48 3.89 -4.85
N PRO A 26 -18.32 4.69 -3.78
CA PRO A 26 -18.10 4.16 -2.43
C PRO A 26 -19.36 3.48 -1.88
N ARG A 27 -19.16 2.46 -1.03
CA ARG A 27 -20.22 1.78 -0.27
C ARG A 27 -19.94 1.97 1.21
N GLY A 28 -20.58 2.96 1.82
CA GLY A 28 -20.28 3.36 3.18
C GLY A 28 -18.81 3.74 3.31
N ALA A 29 -18.08 3.09 4.23
CA ALA A 29 -16.69 3.37 4.49
C ALA A 29 -15.72 2.67 3.51
N ASP A 30 -16.19 2.05 2.42
CA ASP A 30 -15.34 1.28 1.51
C ASP A 30 -15.37 1.81 0.08
N MET A 31 -14.19 1.98 -0.54
CA MET A 31 -14.04 2.47 -1.91
C MET A 31 -12.91 1.73 -2.64
N ARG A 32 -13.23 0.93 -3.66
CA ARG A 32 -12.23 0.15 -4.42
C ARG A 32 -11.39 1.07 -5.33
N LEU A 33 -10.29 1.64 -4.81
CA LEU A 33 -9.44 2.58 -5.55
C LEU A 33 -8.38 1.91 -6.43
N TYR A 34 -7.71 0.86 -5.94
CA TYR A 34 -6.64 0.23 -6.72
C TYR A 34 -7.17 -0.34 -8.05
N THR A 35 -6.37 -0.17 -9.11
CA THR A 35 -6.68 -0.57 -10.49
C THR A 35 -5.38 -0.62 -11.29
N HIS A 36 -5.44 -1.11 -12.53
CA HIS A 36 -4.40 -0.79 -13.52
C HIS A 36 -5.03 -0.24 -14.79
N PHE A 37 -4.22 0.39 -15.63
CA PHE A 37 -4.56 0.76 -16.99
C PHE A 37 -3.32 0.69 -17.88
N ASP A 38 -3.55 0.57 -19.19
CA ASP A 38 -2.50 0.34 -20.17
C ASP A 38 -2.48 1.48 -21.19
N ILE A 39 -1.27 1.90 -21.57
CA ILE A 39 -1.01 2.81 -22.67
C ILE A 39 -0.41 1.98 -23.81
N GLY A 40 -1.29 1.46 -24.66
CA GLY A 40 -0.92 0.50 -25.71
C GLY A 40 -0.19 -0.72 -25.14
N ASP A 41 0.87 -1.15 -25.82
CA ASP A 41 1.82 -2.16 -25.33
C ASP A 41 3.05 -1.54 -24.63
N LEU A 42 3.08 -0.21 -24.49
CA LEU A 42 4.25 0.50 -23.97
C LEU A 42 4.30 0.46 -22.44
N LEU A 43 3.23 0.84 -21.76
CA LEU A 43 3.24 1.08 -20.32
C LEU A 43 1.96 0.53 -19.67
N ARG A 44 2.12 -0.27 -18.61
CA ARG A 44 1.05 -0.57 -17.64
C ARG A 44 1.30 0.18 -16.35
N VAL A 45 0.31 0.93 -15.88
CA VAL A 45 0.35 1.62 -14.60
C VAL A 45 -0.56 0.90 -13.61
N TYR A 46 0.01 0.40 -12.51
CA TYR A 46 -0.72 -0.15 -11.36
C TYR A 46 -0.88 0.97 -10.33
N LEU A 47 -2.12 1.37 -10.05
CA LEU A 47 -2.43 2.30 -8.97
C LEU A 47 -2.79 1.51 -7.72
N LEU A 48 -2.06 1.73 -6.62
CA LEU A 48 -2.25 1.04 -5.36
C LEU A 48 -2.97 1.90 -4.30
N ASP A 49 -3.37 1.25 -3.21
CA ASP A 49 -4.05 1.85 -2.07
C ASP A 49 -3.41 1.28 -0.81
N ASP A 50 -2.46 2.04 -0.26
CA ASP A 50 -1.73 1.66 0.94
C ASP A 50 -2.39 2.15 2.25
N ARG A 51 -3.66 2.61 2.16
CA ARG A 51 -4.39 3.19 3.31
C ARG A 51 -5.58 2.36 3.74
N GLN A 52 -6.45 1.95 2.83
CA GLN A 52 -7.74 1.37 3.23
C GLN A 52 -7.62 -0.01 3.88
N TYR A 53 -6.67 -0.82 3.42
CA TYR A 53 -6.58 -2.25 3.72
C TYR A 53 -5.39 -2.65 4.60
N ARG A 54 -4.57 -1.68 5.01
CA ARG A 54 -3.40 -1.95 5.84
C ARG A 54 -3.78 -2.38 7.25
N THR A 55 -2.95 -3.24 7.84
CA THR A 55 -3.00 -3.48 9.28
C THR A 55 -2.58 -2.22 10.04
N PRO A 56 -2.90 -2.09 11.34
CA PRO A 56 -2.34 -1.02 12.17
C PRO A 56 -0.80 -1.02 12.14
N GLN A 57 -0.20 0.17 12.28
CA GLN A 57 1.25 0.33 12.34
C GLN A 57 1.86 -0.51 13.47
N ALA A 58 3.07 -1.04 13.24
CA ALA A 58 3.79 -1.84 14.22
C ALA A 58 4.09 -1.07 15.52
N CYS A 59 4.14 -1.81 16.64
CA CYS A 59 4.53 -1.31 17.96
C CYS A 59 3.91 0.05 18.36
N PRO A 60 2.56 0.17 18.38
CA PRO A 60 1.93 1.43 18.76
C PRO A 60 2.32 1.81 20.20
N LYS A 61 2.70 3.08 20.40
CA LYS A 61 2.95 3.61 21.76
C LYS A 61 1.63 4.04 22.39
N LEU A 62 1.49 3.78 23.69
CA LEU A 62 0.32 4.25 24.46
C LEU A 62 0.19 5.76 24.32
N ASN A 63 -1.02 6.25 24.03
CA ASN A 63 -1.34 7.67 23.81
C ASN A 63 -0.59 8.34 22.64
N HIS A 64 0.07 7.58 21.77
CA HIS A 64 0.63 8.10 20.52
C HIS A 64 -0.23 7.66 19.35
N HIS A 65 -0.89 8.61 18.70
CA HIS A 65 -1.69 8.36 17.52
C HIS A 65 -0.89 8.72 16.27
N GLY A 66 -0.68 7.74 15.40
CA GLY A 66 -0.05 7.95 14.11
C GLY A 66 1.35 7.35 14.00
N SER A 67 2.05 7.82 13.00
CA SER A 67 3.33 7.33 12.52
C SER A 67 4.49 7.72 13.44
N GLN A 68 5.47 6.84 13.54
CA GLN A 68 6.68 7.01 14.34
C GLN A 68 7.86 6.28 13.68
N VAL A 69 9.07 6.71 14.03
CA VAL A 69 10.30 5.97 13.75
C VAL A 69 10.52 4.93 14.85
N LEU A 70 10.71 3.68 14.46
CA LEU A 70 11.00 2.59 15.38
C LEU A 70 12.46 2.16 15.27
N SER A 71 13.06 1.90 16.43
CA SER A 71 14.28 1.11 16.56
C SER A 71 13.92 -0.19 17.29
N ASN A 72 14.42 -1.33 16.78
CA ASN A 72 14.30 -2.65 17.42
C ASN A 72 12.87 -3.06 17.86
N CYS A 73 11.89 -2.96 16.97
CA CYS A 73 10.51 -3.41 17.22
C CYS A 73 10.27 -4.85 16.71
N ALA A 74 9.93 -5.78 17.61
CA ALA A 74 9.58 -7.16 17.25
C ALA A 74 8.33 -7.25 16.35
N GLY A 75 7.40 -6.29 16.48
CA GLY A 75 6.19 -6.23 15.66
C GLY A 75 6.43 -6.07 14.16
N LEU A 76 7.60 -5.54 13.75
CA LEU A 76 8.00 -5.45 12.34
C LEU A 76 8.20 -6.83 11.70
N GLY A 77 8.50 -7.85 12.51
CA GLY A 77 8.66 -9.24 12.06
C GLY A 77 7.36 -10.04 12.02
N ASN A 78 6.19 -9.42 12.25
CA ASN A 78 4.92 -10.14 12.22
C ASN A 78 4.51 -10.46 10.76
N PRO A 79 4.42 -11.74 10.36
CA PRO A 79 4.07 -12.13 8.99
C PRO A 79 2.64 -11.74 8.58
N GLU A 80 1.74 -11.54 9.55
CA GLU A 80 0.35 -11.15 9.31
C GLU A 80 0.20 -9.66 8.95
N GLN A 81 1.24 -8.85 9.14
CA GLN A 81 1.19 -7.46 8.73
C GLN A 81 1.13 -7.33 7.21
N THR A 82 0.26 -6.43 6.76
CA THR A 82 0.08 -6.12 5.35
C THR A 82 -0.20 -4.64 5.18
N LEU A 83 0.40 -4.05 4.15
CA LEU A 83 0.17 -2.66 3.76
C LEU A 83 -0.96 -2.54 2.73
N LEU A 84 -1.14 -3.55 1.88
CA LEU A 84 -2.11 -3.54 0.78
C LEU A 84 -3.36 -4.38 1.07
N GLY A 85 -3.33 -5.22 2.09
CA GLY A 85 -4.35 -6.24 2.33
C GLY A 85 -4.19 -7.45 1.40
N PRO A 86 -4.64 -8.64 1.83
CA PRO A 86 -4.42 -9.89 1.09
C PRO A 86 -5.07 -9.88 -0.31
N ALA A 87 -6.24 -9.25 -0.46
CA ALA A 87 -6.94 -9.17 -1.73
C ALA A 87 -6.16 -8.34 -2.77
N GLN A 88 -5.55 -7.22 -2.35
CA GLN A 88 -4.73 -6.40 -3.24
C GLN A 88 -3.40 -7.06 -3.57
N GLU A 89 -2.74 -7.69 -2.58
CA GLU A 89 -1.49 -8.42 -2.80
C GLU A 89 -1.69 -9.54 -3.83
N ALA A 90 -2.79 -10.28 -3.74
CA ALA A 90 -3.13 -11.34 -4.70
C ALA A 90 -3.45 -10.77 -6.09
N TRP A 91 -4.26 -9.70 -6.15
CA TRP A 91 -4.59 -9.02 -7.40
C TRP A 91 -3.34 -8.47 -8.11
N LEU A 92 -2.42 -7.85 -7.37
CA LEU A 92 -1.21 -7.24 -7.93
C LEU A 92 -0.30 -8.32 -8.54
N GLY A 93 -0.06 -9.41 -7.81
CA GLY A 93 0.72 -10.54 -8.33
C GLY A 93 0.11 -11.18 -9.59
N GLN A 94 -1.22 -11.29 -9.67
CA GLN A 94 -1.90 -11.72 -10.90
C GLN A 94 -1.73 -10.70 -12.03
N SER A 95 -1.86 -9.41 -11.72
CA SER A 95 -1.76 -8.32 -12.68
C SER A 95 -0.36 -8.24 -13.29
N PHE A 96 0.70 -8.46 -12.51
CA PHE A 96 2.07 -8.60 -13.00
C PHE A 96 2.22 -9.74 -14.00
N ARG A 97 1.72 -10.94 -13.68
CA ARG A 97 1.79 -12.12 -14.57
C ARG A 97 1.02 -11.94 -15.88
N SER A 98 0.00 -11.09 -15.89
CA SER A 98 -0.82 -10.82 -17.07
C SER A 98 -0.28 -9.72 -17.97
N SER A 99 0.71 -8.93 -17.51
CA SER A 99 1.19 -7.78 -18.24
C SER A 99 2.04 -8.19 -19.43
N ARG A 100 1.75 -7.58 -20.57
CA ARG A 100 2.58 -7.65 -21.79
C ARG A 100 3.24 -6.31 -22.11
N ALA A 101 3.07 -5.32 -21.23
CA ALA A 101 3.60 -3.99 -21.44
C ALA A 101 5.13 -3.97 -21.29
N ARG A 102 5.81 -3.15 -22.12
CA ARG A 102 7.27 -2.99 -22.06
C ARG A 102 7.74 -2.35 -20.75
N TRP A 103 6.94 -1.45 -20.19
CA TRP A 103 7.18 -0.80 -18.91
C TRP A 103 6.04 -1.07 -17.93
N ASN A 104 6.41 -1.26 -16.67
CA ASN A 104 5.48 -1.52 -15.58
C ASN A 104 5.76 -0.51 -14.47
N LEU A 105 4.78 0.35 -14.18
CA LEU A 105 4.90 1.42 -13.19
C LEU A 105 3.92 1.22 -12.06
N ILE A 106 4.41 1.25 -10.82
CA ILE A 106 3.57 1.19 -9.62
C ILE A 106 3.41 2.62 -9.08
N GLY A 107 2.21 3.17 -9.20
CA GLY A 107 1.81 4.41 -8.55
C GLY A 107 1.25 4.12 -7.16
N GLN A 108 1.90 4.65 -6.12
CA GLN A 108 1.54 4.43 -4.72
C GLN A 108 2.04 5.59 -3.83
N GLN A 109 1.60 5.63 -2.58
CA GLN A 109 1.61 6.83 -1.73
C GLN A 109 2.88 7.02 -0.89
N THR A 110 3.60 5.95 -0.53
CA THR A 110 4.65 5.97 0.50
C THR A 110 6.02 5.54 -0.04
N LEU A 111 7.11 5.78 0.69
CA LEU A 111 8.43 5.39 0.21
C LEU A 111 8.58 3.85 0.21
N PHE A 112 8.97 3.29 -0.94
CA PHE A 112 9.15 1.83 -1.11
C PHE A 112 10.55 1.36 -0.72
N ALA A 113 11.57 2.03 -1.24
CA ALA A 113 12.96 1.69 -1.00
C ALA A 113 13.28 1.80 0.50
N PRO A 114 14.11 0.91 1.06
CA PRO A 114 14.58 1.05 2.43
C PRO A 114 15.19 2.43 2.66
N MET A 115 14.71 3.11 3.70
CA MET A 115 15.26 4.39 4.17
C MET A 115 15.52 4.30 5.65
N ASP A 116 16.78 4.50 6.02
CA ASP A 116 17.17 4.58 7.42
C ASP A 116 16.84 5.97 7.96
N GLU A 117 15.96 6.00 8.97
CA GLU A 117 15.53 7.22 9.65
C GLU A 117 16.31 7.46 10.96
N ASP A 118 17.28 6.59 11.30
CA ASP A 118 18.17 6.79 12.44
C ASP A 118 19.49 7.42 11.95
N PRO A 119 19.83 8.65 12.39
CA PRO A 119 21.13 9.25 12.06
C PRO A 119 22.31 8.65 12.85
N GLY A 120 22.04 7.77 13.82
CA GLY A 120 23.04 7.06 14.62
C GLY A 120 23.53 5.75 13.98
N ALA A 121 24.04 4.84 14.81
CA ALA A 121 24.53 3.53 14.37
C ALA A 121 23.44 2.43 14.32
N GLY A 122 22.20 2.78 14.70
CA GLY A 122 21.06 1.88 14.64
C GLY A 122 20.42 1.86 13.26
N ARG A 123 19.19 1.35 13.19
CA ARG A 123 18.32 1.48 12.02
C ARG A 123 16.95 1.96 12.46
N GLY A 124 16.54 3.11 11.93
CA GLY A 124 15.23 3.72 12.14
C GLY A 124 14.28 3.28 11.03
N SER A 125 13.13 2.70 11.40
CA SER A 125 12.10 2.29 10.44
C SER A 125 10.86 3.18 10.57
N TRP A 126 10.51 3.90 9.50
CA TRP A 126 9.27 4.67 9.45
C TRP A 126 8.04 3.77 9.35
N THR A 127 7.18 3.82 10.35
CA THR A 127 6.02 2.91 10.46
C THR A 127 4.88 3.17 9.48
N ASP A 128 4.83 4.33 8.83
CA ASP A 128 3.74 4.71 7.92
C ASP A 128 4.15 4.65 6.44
N GLY A 129 5.14 3.81 6.14
CA GLY A 129 5.56 3.44 4.78
C GLY A 129 6.06 1.98 4.74
N TRP A 130 6.74 1.59 3.66
CA TRP A 130 7.12 0.19 3.44
C TRP A 130 8.15 -0.36 4.44
N ASP A 131 8.94 0.49 5.11
CA ASP A 131 9.83 0.06 6.20
C ASP A 131 9.06 -0.37 7.47
N GLY A 132 7.81 0.08 7.64
CA GLY A 132 6.91 -0.39 8.68
C GLY A 132 6.28 -1.75 8.41
N TYR A 133 6.43 -2.28 7.18
CA TYR A 133 5.82 -3.53 6.71
C TYR A 133 6.85 -4.36 5.92
N PRO A 134 8.02 -4.69 6.48
CA PRO A 134 9.14 -5.27 5.73
C PRO A 134 8.79 -6.61 5.08
N LEU A 135 8.03 -7.47 5.77
CA LEU A 135 7.60 -8.75 5.20
C LEU A 135 6.57 -8.59 4.07
N ALA A 136 5.74 -7.55 4.10
CA ALA A 136 4.86 -7.23 2.97
C ALA A 136 5.66 -6.73 1.76
N ARG A 137 6.72 -5.94 1.99
CA ARG A 137 7.68 -5.53 0.95
C ARG A 137 8.35 -6.74 0.30
N GLU A 138 8.82 -7.69 1.11
CA GLU A 138 9.44 -8.93 0.63
C GLU A 138 8.47 -9.75 -0.23
N ARG A 139 7.21 -9.88 0.18
CA ARG A 139 6.19 -10.57 -0.62
C ARG A 139 5.98 -9.89 -1.97
N LEU A 140 5.90 -8.56 -2.02
CA LEU A 140 5.78 -7.83 -3.29
C LEU A 140 7.02 -8.05 -4.18
N LEU A 141 8.23 -7.93 -3.62
CA LEU A 141 9.47 -8.16 -4.37
C LEU A 141 9.57 -9.60 -4.89
N ALA A 142 9.13 -10.59 -4.09
CA ALA A 142 9.06 -11.98 -4.51
C ALA A 142 8.05 -12.18 -5.65
N GLN A 143 6.88 -11.53 -5.58
CA GLN A 143 5.91 -11.55 -6.68
C GLN A 143 6.48 -10.94 -7.96
N LEU A 144 7.15 -9.78 -7.87
CA LEU A 144 7.85 -9.17 -9.02
C LEU A 144 8.93 -10.09 -9.59
N LYS A 145 9.79 -10.67 -8.74
CA LYS A 145 10.83 -11.61 -9.18
C LYS A 145 10.26 -12.87 -9.83
N SER A 146 9.12 -13.36 -9.34
CA SER A 146 8.42 -14.51 -9.91
C SER A 146 7.63 -14.18 -11.18
N SER A 147 7.36 -12.89 -11.42
CA SER A 147 6.72 -12.43 -12.62
C SER A 147 7.73 -12.39 -13.76
N GLN A 148 7.33 -12.78 -14.96
CA GLN A 148 8.18 -12.68 -16.16
C GLN A 148 8.20 -11.25 -16.73
N LEU A 149 7.95 -10.24 -15.89
CA LEU A 149 8.10 -8.84 -16.27
C LEU A 149 9.57 -8.61 -16.65
N LYS A 150 9.78 -8.11 -17.87
CA LYS A 150 11.11 -7.76 -18.38
C LYS A 150 11.45 -6.31 -18.05
#